data_AF-A0A846EJI6-F1
#
_entry.id   AF-A0A846EJI6-F1
#
_cell.length_a   1.000
_cell.length_b   1.000
_cell.length_c   1.000
_cell.angle_alpha   90.00
_cell.angle_beta   90.00
_cell.angle_gamma   90.00
#
_symmetry.space_group_name_H-M   'P 1'
#
loop_
_entity.id
_entity.type
_entity.pdbx_description
1 polymer ?
#
loop_
_entity_poly.entity_id
_entity_poly.type
_entity_poly.pdbx_seq_one_letter_code
_entity_poly.pdbx_strand_id
1 'polypeptide(L)'
;MKITRISVYKVNLPLQHPYRLSGGRLYFDKLDTTIIAMDTDEGVRGWGEGCPWGSTYLPAFPRGVRAGIEELAPQLIGLDPRRTDFIYRTMDLALPGHPYIKSALDMACWDILGKVSGLPLCELFGGRIDEPVTGQNSVPTGTPEEMIKSIQWGQERGYVVHTCKIGADVALDIERIKTVSAYLPGNESATFDVNRAWLMDEALRVMNAVKDHVCYFEEPCETYEETRQVRRLTSHPIILDECIQRYGDIVRANADNACEAIGLKVGRVGGLTKAKRIRDFCMERGIRMNIEETGGSVIADTGAIHLAQSTPRVFLRASWLCHDMLTVDTATGGARNQGGKTFAPDVPGLGIEPKMDVLGEAIAVYE
;
A
#
# COMPACT_ATOMS: atom_id res chain seq x y z
N MET A 1 -29.52 8.73 4.98
CA MET A 1 -28.22 9.15 4.47
C MET A 1 -28.06 8.79 3.00
N LYS A 2 -27.74 9.78 2.18
CA LYS A 2 -27.49 9.70 0.74
C LYS A 2 -26.27 10.54 0.41
N ILE A 3 -25.47 10.09 -0.56
CA ILE A 3 -24.41 10.89 -1.16
C ILE A 3 -25.05 12.04 -1.94
N THR A 4 -24.64 13.27 -1.65
CA THR A 4 -25.15 14.48 -2.32
C THR A 4 -24.11 15.16 -3.19
N ARG A 5 -22.82 14.92 -2.92
CA ARG A 5 -21.74 15.53 -3.67
C ARG A 5 -20.45 14.74 -3.58
N ILE A 6 -19.68 14.72 -4.65
CA ILE A 6 -18.30 14.23 -4.69
C ILE A 6 -17.40 15.35 -5.20
N SER A 7 -16.49 15.84 -4.37
CA SER A 7 -15.50 16.87 -4.72
C SER A 7 -14.13 16.22 -4.92
N VAL A 8 -13.42 16.61 -5.98
CA VAL A 8 -12.13 16.04 -6.36
C VAL A 8 -11.04 17.09 -6.25
N TYR A 9 -9.95 16.76 -5.56
CA TYR A 9 -8.79 17.60 -5.35
C TYR A 9 -7.55 16.96 -5.98
N LYS A 10 -6.68 17.79 -6.56
CA LYS A 10 -5.39 17.35 -7.10
C LYS A 10 -4.28 18.01 -6.30
N VAL A 11 -3.39 17.20 -5.73
CA VAL A 11 -2.23 17.69 -5.00
C VAL A 11 -0.97 17.08 -5.61
N ASN A 12 0.07 17.89 -5.80
CA ASN A 12 1.39 17.37 -6.12
C ASN A 12 2.12 17.11 -4.79
N LEU A 13 2.71 15.94 -4.64
CA LEU A 13 3.44 15.54 -3.44
C LEU A 13 4.92 15.34 -3.78
N PRO A 14 5.77 16.38 -3.64
CA PRO A 14 7.21 16.24 -3.88
C PRO A 14 7.85 15.31 -2.85
N LEU A 15 8.76 14.46 -3.31
CA LEU A 15 9.57 13.62 -2.46
C LEU A 15 10.73 14.42 -1.86
N GLN A 16 11.17 14.07 -0.66
CA GLN A 16 12.37 14.63 -0.04
C GLN A 16 13.63 14.31 -0.88
N HIS A 17 13.65 13.11 -1.47
CA HIS A 17 14.68 12.65 -2.39
C HIS A 17 14.03 11.95 -3.60
N PRO A 18 14.54 12.14 -4.83
CA PRO A 18 14.03 11.43 -5.99
C PRO A 18 14.06 9.91 -5.77
N TYR A 19 13.00 9.23 -6.18
CA TYR A 19 12.84 7.80 -5.95
C TYR A 19 13.28 6.99 -7.18
N ARG A 20 14.01 5.90 -6.94
CA ARG A 20 14.40 4.92 -7.96
C ARG A 20 13.87 3.55 -7.56
N LEU A 21 13.00 2.99 -8.39
CA LEU A 21 12.54 1.61 -8.24
C LEU A 21 13.56 0.62 -8.84
N SER A 22 13.43 -0.64 -8.46
CA SER A 22 14.22 -1.77 -8.94
C SER A 22 14.40 -1.78 -10.46
N GLY A 23 15.61 -2.15 -10.87
CA GLY A 23 16.03 -2.19 -12.27
C GLY A 23 16.07 -0.85 -13.01
N GLY A 24 16.01 0.27 -12.29
CA GLY A 24 16.07 1.61 -12.90
C GLY A 24 14.84 1.98 -13.75
N ARG A 25 13.76 1.19 -13.65
CA ARG A 25 12.57 1.29 -14.50
C ARG A 25 11.70 2.52 -14.21
N LEU A 26 11.89 3.16 -13.05
CA LEU A 26 11.09 4.30 -12.61
C LEU A 26 11.98 5.29 -11.87
N TYR A 27 11.97 6.54 -12.35
CA TYR A 27 12.56 7.70 -11.69
C TYR A 27 11.53 8.83 -11.64
N PHE A 28 11.25 9.34 -10.46
CA PHE A 28 10.40 10.53 -10.28
C PHE A 28 10.74 11.25 -8.98
N ASP A 29 10.39 12.53 -8.92
CA ASP A 29 10.64 13.43 -7.80
C ASP A 29 9.37 13.91 -7.10
N LYS A 30 8.19 13.56 -7.64
CA LYS A 30 6.89 13.89 -7.07
C LYS A 30 5.79 12.92 -7.51
N LEU A 31 4.77 12.79 -6.66
CA LEU A 31 3.52 12.10 -6.98
C LEU A 31 2.43 13.11 -7.37
N ASP A 32 1.52 12.69 -8.23
CA ASP A 32 0.25 13.38 -8.51
C ASP A 32 -0.84 12.56 -7.82
N THR A 33 -1.36 13.06 -6.69
CA THR A 33 -2.40 12.39 -5.92
C THR A 33 -3.77 12.99 -6.22
N THR A 34 -4.81 12.16 -6.10
CA THR A 34 -6.20 12.59 -6.11
C THR A 34 -6.81 12.32 -4.74
N ILE A 35 -7.26 13.37 -4.06
CA ILE A 35 -8.03 13.28 -2.81
C ILE A 35 -9.48 13.59 -3.16
N ILE A 36 -10.42 12.87 -2.56
CA ILE A 36 -11.85 13.13 -2.74
C ILE A 36 -12.54 13.39 -1.41
N ALA A 37 -13.54 14.26 -1.44
CA ALA A 37 -14.51 14.46 -0.38
C ALA A 37 -15.88 13.99 -0.86
N MET A 38 -16.56 13.18 -0.05
CA MET A 38 -17.92 12.71 -0.30
C MET A 38 -18.85 13.30 0.76
N ASP A 39 -19.79 14.15 0.35
CA ASP A 39 -20.78 14.78 1.23
C ASP A 39 -22.09 14.01 1.23
N THR A 40 -22.83 14.16 2.33
CA THR A 40 -24.13 13.53 2.52
C THR A 40 -25.23 14.53 2.84
N ASP A 41 -26.48 14.11 2.66
CA ASP A 41 -27.69 14.87 3.02
C ASP A 41 -27.85 15.12 4.53
N GLU A 42 -27.04 14.47 5.36
CA GLU A 42 -27.02 14.63 6.82
C GLU A 42 -25.79 15.43 7.31
N GLY A 43 -25.02 16.05 6.39
CA GLY A 43 -23.88 16.90 6.73
C GLY A 43 -22.61 16.15 7.13
N VAL A 44 -22.58 14.81 7.02
CA VAL A 44 -21.36 14.02 7.21
C VAL A 44 -20.54 14.02 5.92
N ARG A 45 -19.24 14.30 6.06
CA ARG A 45 -18.26 14.27 4.95
C ARG A 45 -17.22 13.15 5.16
N GLY A 46 -17.02 12.32 4.15
CA GLY A 46 -15.97 11.30 4.08
C GLY A 46 -14.82 11.68 3.18
N TRP A 47 -13.63 11.18 3.49
CA TRP A 47 -12.41 11.41 2.70
C TRP A 47 -11.80 10.13 2.19
N GLY A 48 -11.20 10.20 1.01
CA GLY A 48 -10.40 9.11 0.46
C GLY A 48 -9.32 9.62 -0.48
N GLU A 49 -8.30 8.80 -0.69
CA GLU A 49 -7.15 9.14 -1.53
C GLU A 49 -6.85 8.01 -2.52
N GLY A 50 -6.56 8.39 -3.76
CA GLY A 50 -6.06 7.51 -4.81
C GLY A 50 -4.76 8.07 -5.39
N CYS A 51 -3.63 7.43 -5.05
CA CYS A 51 -2.31 7.86 -5.49
C CYS A 51 -1.49 6.69 -6.05
N PRO A 52 -1.56 6.43 -7.38
CA PRO A 52 -0.65 5.51 -8.04
C PRO A 52 0.82 5.92 -7.85
N TRP A 53 1.74 4.95 -7.75
CA TRP A 53 3.18 5.17 -7.67
C TRP A 53 3.76 5.57 -9.04
N GLY A 54 3.46 6.79 -9.47
CA GLY A 54 3.71 7.22 -10.85
C GLY A 54 2.77 6.52 -11.84
N SER A 55 3.23 6.35 -13.09
CA SER A 55 2.42 5.74 -14.18
C SER A 55 3.01 4.44 -14.73
N THR A 56 4.15 3.98 -14.20
CA THR A 56 4.86 2.80 -14.73
C THR A 56 5.01 1.66 -13.72
N TYR A 57 4.60 1.86 -12.47
CA TYR A 57 4.65 0.81 -11.45
C TYR A 57 3.53 -0.23 -11.65
N LEU A 58 2.28 0.21 -11.75
CA LEU A 58 1.11 -0.65 -11.95
C LEU A 58 0.31 -0.19 -13.17
N PRO A 59 -0.69 -0.95 -13.66
CA PRO A 59 -1.67 -0.47 -14.63
C PRO A 59 -2.61 0.57 -14.00
N ALA A 60 -2.04 1.64 -13.50
CA ALA A 60 -2.66 2.71 -12.75
C ALA A 60 -1.86 3.99 -12.98
N PHE A 61 -2.55 5.11 -13.17
CA PHE A 61 -1.92 6.41 -13.37
C PHE A 61 -2.82 7.54 -12.85
N PRO A 62 -2.25 8.66 -12.37
CA PRO A 62 -2.99 9.71 -11.65
C PRO A 62 -4.17 10.31 -12.41
N ARG A 63 -3.99 10.64 -13.70
CA ARG A 63 -5.08 11.21 -14.53
C ARG A 63 -6.24 10.24 -14.69
N GLY A 64 -5.95 8.94 -14.68
CA GLY A 64 -6.97 7.90 -14.77
C GLY A 64 -7.89 7.91 -13.55
N VAL A 65 -7.36 8.20 -12.34
CA VAL A 65 -8.18 8.30 -11.12
C VAL A 65 -9.29 9.33 -11.30
N ARG A 66 -8.95 10.53 -11.75
CA ARG A 66 -9.90 11.62 -11.94
C ARG A 66 -10.93 11.30 -13.02
N ALA A 67 -10.47 10.78 -14.17
CA ALA A 67 -11.36 10.40 -15.26
C ALA A 67 -12.34 9.28 -14.85
N GLY A 68 -11.90 8.27 -14.09
CA GLY A 68 -12.83 7.24 -13.64
C GLY A 68 -13.75 7.68 -12.50
N ILE A 69 -13.35 8.66 -11.67
CA ILE A 69 -14.28 9.28 -10.72
C ILE A 69 -15.39 10.02 -11.47
N GLU A 70 -15.07 10.71 -12.57
CA GLU A 70 -16.08 11.36 -13.44
C GLU A 70 -17.11 10.35 -13.97
N GLU A 71 -16.67 9.18 -14.40
CA GLU A 71 -17.56 8.10 -14.87
C GLU A 71 -18.39 7.48 -13.72
N LEU A 72 -17.79 7.34 -12.54
CA LEU A 72 -18.43 6.66 -11.40
C LEU A 72 -19.36 7.56 -10.60
N ALA A 73 -19.07 8.85 -10.47
CA ALA A 73 -19.80 9.76 -9.59
C ALA A 73 -21.31 9.79 -9.86
N PRO A 74 -21.81 9.89 -11.12
CA PRO A 74 -23.26 9.88 -11.40
C PRO A 74 -23.98 8.61 -10.93
N GLN A 75 -23.27 7.48 -10.82
CA GLN A 75 -23.83 6.22 -10.37
C GLN A 75 -23.87 6.12 -8.84
N LEU A 76 -23.14 6.98 -8.13
CA LEU A 76 -23.04 6.97 -6.67
C LEU A 76 -23.90 8.04 -6.00
N ILE A 77 -24.16 9.17 -6.67
CA ILE A 77 -25.06 10.21 -6.16
C ILE A 77 -26.44 9.59 -5.82
N GLY A 78 -26.97 9.95 -4.65
CA GLY A 78 -28.24 9.47 -4.13
C GLY A 78 -28.18 8.10 -3.45
N LEU A 79 -27.06 7.37 -3.52
CA LEU A 79 -26.88 6.10 -2.82
C LEU A 79 -26.48 6.30 -1.36
N ASP A 80 -26.75 5.31 -0.52
CA ASP A 80 -26.36 5.32 0.90
C ASP A 80 -24.90 4.86 1.06
N PRO A 81 -23.97 5.75 1.49
CA PRO A 81 -22.54 5.44 1.56
C PRO A 81 -22.20 4.42 2.65
N ARG A 82 -23.11 4.16 3.60
CA ARG A 82 -22.92 3.16 4.66
C ARG A 82 -22.97 1.72 4.12
N ARG A 83 -23.55 1.53 2.93
CA ARG A 83 -23.68 0.22 2.29
C ARG A 83 -22.45 -0.08 1.42
N THR A 84 -21.27 -0.13 2.03
CA THR A 84 -19.95 -0.22 1.36
C THR A 84 -19.91 -1.31 0.28
N ASP A 85 -20.40 -2.52 0.56
CA ASP A 85 -20.48 -3.60 -0.44
C ASP A 85 -21.41 -3.31 -1.62
N PHE A 86 -22.53 -2.62 -1.37
CA PHE A 86 -23.46 -2.23 -2.42
C PHE A 86 -22.85 -1.14 -3.30
N ILE A 87 -22.23 -0.12 -2.70
CA ILE A 87 -21.50 0.94 -3.41
C ILE A 87 -20.39 0.31 -4.26
N TYR A 88 -19.62 -0.60 -3.69
CA TYR A 88 -18.56 -1.29 -4.42
C TYR A 88 -19.12 -2.06 -5.62
N ARG A 89 -20.20 -2.82 -5.43
CA ARG A 89 -20.87 -3.54 -6.51
C ARG A 89 -21.38 -2.59 -7.60
N THR A 90 -21.93 -1.44 -7.24
CA THR A 90 -22.33 -0.41 -8.20
C THR A 90 -21.14 0.05 -9.02
N MET A 91 -20.00 0.34 -8.39
CA MET A 91 -18.78 0.72 -9.12
C MET A 91 -18.26 -0.41 -10.02
N ASP A 92 -18.33 -1.67 -9.58
CA ASP A 92 -17.90 -2.83 -10.39
C ASP A 92 -18.81 -3.05 -11.62
N LEU A 93 -20.11 -2.73 -11.53
CA LEU A 93 -21.04 -2.79 -12.66
C LEU A 93 -20.87 -1.60 -13.62
N ALA A 94 -20.66 -0.40 -13.09
CA ALA A 94 -20.53 0.82 -13.87
C ALA A 94 -19.20 0.91 -14.62
N LEU A 95 -18.09 0.50 -13.97
CA LEU A 95 -16.75 0.55 -14.54
C LEU A 95 -15.97 -0.71 -14.18
N PRO A 96 -15.96 -1.75 -15.03
CA PRO A 96 -15.14 -2.94 -14.78
C PRO A 96 -13.64 -2.61 -14.66
N GLY A 97 -12.92 -3.35 -13.81
CA GLY A 97 -11.49 -3.10 -13.56
C GLY A 97 -11.23 -1.84 -12.72
N HIS A 98 -10.15 -1.12 -13.03
CA HIS A 98 -9.80 0.18 -12.43
C HIS A 98 -9.81 0.24 -10.89
N PRO A 99 -9.21 -0.72 -10.17
CA PRO A 99 -9.27 -0.78 -8.70
C PRO A 99 -8.70 0.48 -8.03
N TYR A 100 -7.60 1.02 -8.57
CA TYR A 100 -6.94 2.23 -8.07
C TYR A 100 -7.84 3.48 -8.06
N ILE A 101 -8.88 3.51 -8.89
CA ILE A 101 -9.89 4.58 -8.91
C ILE A 101 -10.90 4.36 -7.79
N LYS A 102 -11.43 3.15 -7.69
CA LYS A 102 -12.47 2.76 -6.73
C LYS A 102 -12.00 2.84 -5.29
N SER A 103 -10.69 2.68 -5.05
CA SER A 103 -10.11 2.75 -3.72
C SER A 103 -10.44 4.06 -2.99
N ALA A 104 -10.30 5.21 -3.67
CA ALA A 104 -10.58 6.51 -3.07
C ALA A 104 -12.07 6.66 -2.68
N LEU A 105 -12.97 6.19 -3.54
CA LEU A 105 -14.42 6.26 -3.30
C LEU A 105 -14.86 5.30 -2.19
N ASP A 106 -14.31 4.08 -2.17
CA ASP A 106 -14.55 3.08 -1.12
C ASP A 106 -14.04 3.57 0.23
N MET A 107 -12.83 4.16 0.28
CA MET A 107 -12.24 4.73 1.48
C MET A 107 -13.10 5.85 2.09
N ALA A 108 -13.65 6.75 1.26
CA ALA A 108 -14.55 7.79 1.74
C ALA A 108 -15.88 7.24 2.29
N CYS A 109 -16.41 6.17 1.69
CA CYS A 109 -17.59 5.48 2.23
C CYS A 109 -17.30 4.87 3.61
N TRP A 110 -16.12 4.25 3.79
CA TRP A 110 -15.69 3.74 5.09
C TRP A 110 -15.50 4.85 6.11
N ASP A 111 -14.90 5.97 5.74
CA ASP A 111 -14.76 7.13 6.62
C ASP A 111 -16.13 7.66 7.10
N ILE A 112 -17.11 7.77 6.20
CA ILE A 112 -18.50 8.12 6.56
C ILE A 112 -19.09 7.07 7.51
N LEU A 113 -18.93 5.78 7.21
CA LEU A 113 -19.46 4.71 8.05
C LEU A 113 -18.88 4.77 9.46
N GLY A 114 -17.56 5.00 9.60
CA GLY A 114 -16.91 5.20 10.90
C GLY A 114 -17.44 6.43 11.65
N LYS A 115 -17.57 7.57 10.96
CA LYS A 115 -18.13 8.80 11.54
C LYS A 115 -19.57 8.62 12.04
N VAL A 116 -20.43 7.98 11.25
CA VAL A 116 -21.85 7.76 11.59
C VAL A 116 -22.01 6.72 12.70
N SER A 117 -21.15 5.71 12.75
CA SER A 117 -21.15 4.70 13.81
C SER A 117 -20.46 5.15 15.09
N GLY A 118 -19.72 6.27 15.06
CA GLY A 118 -18.92 6.74 16.19
C GLY A 118 -17.71 5.84 16.47
N LEU A 119 -17.21 5.10 15.48
CA LEU A 119 -16.12 4.14 15.64
C LEU A 119 -14.96 4.43 14.67
N PRO A 120 -13.69 4.27 15.10
CA PRO A 120 -12.55 4.27 14.19
C PRO A 120 -12.61 3.04 13.27
N LEU A 121 -12.03 3.12 12.07
CA LEU A 121 -12.16 2.05 11.07
C LEU A 121 -11.60 0.70 11.54
N CYS A 122 -10.50 0.69 12.30
CA CYS A 122 -9.94 -0.54 12.84
C CYS A 122 -10.95 -1.34 13.70
N GLU A 123 -11.84 -0.68 14.44
CA GLU A 123 -12.91 -1.35 15.18
C GLU A 123 -13.94 -1.96 14.23
N LEU A 124 -14.32 -1.24 13.17
CA LEU A 124 -15.22 -1.76 12.13
C LEU A 124 -14.61 -2.91 11.33
N PHE A 125 -13.28 -3.04 11.29
CA PHE A 125 -12.57 -4.11 10.58
C PHE A 125 -12.45 -5.41 11.37
N GLY A 126 -12.95 -5.45 12.60
CA GLY A 126 -12.93 -6.63 13.46
C GLY A 126 -12.38 -6.39 14.86
N GLY A 127 -12.03 -5.14 15.19
CA GLY A 127 -11.49 -4.75 16.49
C GLY A 127 -10.05 -4.27 16.39
N ARG A 128 -9.70 -3.27 17.20
CA ARG A 128 -8.31 -2.86 17.40
C ARG A 128 -7.50 -3.98 18.07
N ILE A 129 -6.29 -4.21 17.59
CA ILE A 129 -5.27 -4.96 18.33
C ILE A 129 -4.47 -3.93 19.14
N ASP A 130 -4.37 -4.09 20.46
CA ASP A 130 -3.68 -3.14 21.36
C ASP A 130 -2.14 -3.27 21.32
N GLU A 131 -1.59 -3.37 20.12
CA GLU A 131 -0.15 -3.42 19.85
C GLU A 131 0.22 -2.42 18.75
N PRO A 132 1.41 -1.81 18.80
CA PRO A 132 1.87 -0.94 17.71
C PRO A 132 2.01 -1.71 16.40
N VAL A 133 1.64 -1.06 15.29
CA VAL A 133 1.99 -1.53 13.96
C VAL A 133 3.47 -1.24 13.72
N THR A 134 4.25 -2.26 13.34
CA THR A 134 5.66 -2.09 12.96
C THR A 134 5.76 -1.34 11.64
N GLY A 135 6.47 -0.21 11.65
CA GLY A 135 6.79 0.52 10.43
C GLY A 135 7.96 -0.13 9.68
N GLN A 136 8.01 0.04 8.37
CA GLN A 136 9.17 -0.31 7.54
C GLN A 136 9.74 0.87 6.77
N ASN A 137 11.05 0.87 6.59
CA ASN A 137 11.77 1.79 5.73
C ASN A 137 11.84 1.24 4.29
N SER A 138 11.54 2.07 3.28
CA SER A 138 11.73 1.72 1.87
C SER A 138 13.11 2.20 1.42
N VAL A 139 14.05 1.27 1.24
CA VAL A 139 15.44 1.55 0.85
C VAL A 139 15.57 1.55 -0.67
N PRO A 140 15.80 2.71 -1.33
CA PRO A 140 15.90 2.81 -2.79
C PRO A 140 17.09 2.01 -3.34
N THR A 141 17.02 1.65 -4.62
CA THR A 141 18.13 0.97 -5.29
C THR A 141 19.32 1.92 -5.46
N GLY A 142 20.51 1.45 -5.08
CA GLY A 142 21.78 2.19 -5.17
C GLY A 142 22.99 1.27 -5.07
N THR A 143 24.18 1.81 -4.82
CA THR A 143 25.34 0.98 -4.41
C THR A 143 25.09 0.38 -3.02
N PRO A 144 25.84 -0.67 -2.61
CA PRO A 144 25.74 -1.20 -1.26
C PRO A 144 25.88 -0.12 -0.18
N GLU A 145 26.82 0.83 -0.34
CA GLU A 145 27.03 1.94 0.59
C GLU A 145 25.83 2.90 0.65
N GLU A 146 25.22 3.21 -0.49
CA GLU A 146 24.00 4.03 -0.55
C GLU A 146 22.83 3.34 0.14
N MET A 147 22.69 2.03 -0.03
CA MET A 147 21.67 1.24 0.66
C MET A 147 21.90 1.23 2.17
N ILE A 148 23.15 1.05 2.65
CA ILE A 148 23.47 1.14 4.08
C ILE A 148 23.15 2.53 4.63
N LYS A 149 23.46 3.61 3.91
CA LYS A 149 23.08 4.98 4.34
C LYS A 149 21.58 5.16 4.47
N SER A 150 20.80 4.59 3.54
CA SER A 150 19.34 4.63 3.62
C SER A 150 18.79 3.79 4.77
N ILE A 151 19.42 2.65 5.09
CA ILE A 151 19.11 1.85 6.28
C ILE A 151 19.39 2.66 7.55
N GLN A 152 20.55 3.33 7.64
CA GLN A 152 20.92 4.19 8.76
C GLN A 152 19.92 5.33 8.99
N TRP A 153 19.49 5.99 7.91
CA TRP A 153 18.43 6.99 7.96
C TRP A 153 17.11 6.43 8.55
N GLY A 154 16.80 5.16 8.25
CA GLY A 154 15.66 4.46 8.80
C GLY A 154 15.85 4.12 10.29
N GLN A 155 17.04 3.63 10.66
CA GLN A 155 17.42 3.33 12.05
C GLN A 155 17.34 4.58 12.95
N GLU A 156 17.77 5.74 12.45
CA GLU A 156 17.63 7.04 13.14
C GLU A 156 16.16 7.41 13.42
N ARG A 157 15.23 6.87 12.64
CA ARG A 157 13.77 7.03 12.80
C ARG A 157 13.12 5.87 13.56
N GLY A 158 13.92 4.91 14.05
CA GLY A 158 13.50 3.74 14.81
C GLY A 158 13.05 2.54 13.97
N TYR A 159 13.14 2.60 12.64
CA TYR A 159 12.75 1.48 11.79
C TYR A 159 13.68 0.27 11.99
N VAL A 160 13.07 -0.91 12.17
CA VAL A 160 13.77 -2.21 12.34
C VAL A 160 13.46 -3.20 11.21
N VAL A 161 12.60 -2.81 10.28
CA VAL A 161 12.28 -3.56 9.06
C VAL A 161 12.63 -2.69 7.88
N HIS A 162 13.43 -3.21 6.96
CA HIS A 162 13.91 -2.48 5.78
C HIS A 162 13.56 -3.26 4.51
N THR A 163 12.89 -2.60 3.57
CA THR A 163 12.57 -3.20 2.27
C THR A 163 13.53 -2.64 1.23
N CYS A 164 14.50 -3.47 0.87
CA CYS A 164 15.65 -3.16 0.03
C CYS A 164 15.34 -3.41 -1.44
N LYS A 165 15.26 -2.33 -2.22
CA LYS A 165 15.02 -2.40 -3.66
C LYS A 165 16.27 -2.88 -4.39
N ILE A 166 16.20 -4.07 -4.98
CA ILE A 166 17.29 -4.70 -5.77
C ILE A 166 16.78 -5.06 -7.17
N GLY A 167 17.67 -5.39 -8.11
CA GLY A 167 17.29 -5.80 -9.46
C GLY A 167 18.20 -5.25 -10.56
N ALA A 168 18.18 -5.95 -11.71
CA ALA A 168 18.83 -5.65 -12.99
C ALA A 168 20.35 -5.83 -13.10
N ASP A 169 21.05 -6.26 -12.05
CA ASP A 169 22.43 -6.74 -12.17
C ASP A 169 22.67 -7.87 -11.18
N VAL A 170 22.80 -9.09 -11.69
CA VAL A 170 22.97 -10.30 -10.87
C VAL A 170 24.16 -10.21 -9.92
N ALA A 171 25.31 -9.72 -10.38
CA ALA A 171 26.52 -9.69 -9.55
C ALA A 171 26.37 -8.64 -8.44
N LEU A 172 25.86 -7.47 -8.80
CA LEU A 172 25.64 -6.38 -7.86
C LEU A 172 24.51 -6.70 -6.87
N ASP A 173 23.45 -7.39 -7.29
CA ASP A 173 22.36 -7.79 -6.40
C ASP A 173 22.85 -8.81 -5.35
N ILE A 174 23.70 -9.75 -5.73
CA ILE A 174 24.36 -10.67 -4.79
C ILE A 174 25.21 -9.88 -3.78
N GLU A 175 25.98 -8.90 -4.24
CA GLU A 175 26.79 -8.04 -3.38
C GLU A 175 25.92 -7.22 -2.42
N ARG A 176 24.86 -6.57 -2.92
CA ARG A 176 23.89 -5.81 -2.11
C ARG A 176 23.29 -6.67 -1.00
N ILE A 177 22.81 -7.87 -1.34
CA ILE A 177 22.19 -8.79 -0.37
C ILE A 177 23.19 -9.18 0.71
N LYS A 178 24.41 -9.58 0.33
CA LYS A 178 25.45 -9.99 1.27
C LYS A 178 25.87 -8.84 2.19
N THR A 179 26.07 -7.65 1.63
CA THR A 179 26.47 -6.46 2.39
C THR A 179 25.39 -6.02 3.37
N VAL A 180 24.13 -5.94 2.92
CA VAL A 180 22.99 -5.59 3.80
C VAL A 180 22.82 -6.64 4.90
N SER A 181 22.87 -7.93 4.55
CA SER A 181 22.69 -9.02 5.52
C SER A 181 23.80 -9.05 6.57
N ALA A 182 25.05 -8.73 6.18
CA ALA A 182 26.18 -8.65 7.11
C ALA A 182 26.16 -7.39 7.98
N TYR A 183 25.56 -6.29 7.50
CA TYR A 183 25.45 -5.04 8.24
C TYR A 183 24.36 -5.07 9.32
N LEU A 184 23.22 -5.71 9.04
CA LEU A 184 22.05 -5.63 9.92
C LEU A 184 22.28 -6.30 11.28
N PRO A 185 21.87 -5.65 12.39
CA PRO A 185 21.90 -6.27 13.70
C PRO A 185 20.82 -7.36 13.80
N GLY A 186 21.01 -8.33 14.70
CA GLY A 186 20.14 -9.51 14.81
C GLY A 186 18.69 -9.26 15.23
N ASN A 187 18.35 -8.03 15.64
CA ASN A 187 16.98 -7.61 15.96
C ASN A 187 16.28 -6.85 14.83
N GLU A 188 16.95 -6.68 13.68
CA GLU A 188 16.41 -6.05 12.48
C GLU A 188 16.25 -7.06 11.35
N SER A 189 15.51 -6.69 10.31
CA SER A 189 15.31 -7.55 9.15
C SER A 189 15.28 -6.78 7.84
N ALA A 190 15.68 -7.45 6.76
CA ALA A 190 15.51 -6.96 5.41
C ALA A 190 14.60 -7.88 4.58
N THR A 191 13.75 -7.26 3.77
CA THR A 191 13.10 -7.86 2.61
C THR A 191 13.83 -7.38 1.37
N PHE A 192 14.18 -8.28 0.45
CA PHE A 192 14.79 -7.92 -0.82
C PHE A 192 13.71 -7.88 -1.90
N ASP A 193 13.24 -6.67 -2.20
CA ASP A 193 12.16 -6.44 -3.14
C ASP A 193 12.71 -6.13 -4.53
N VAL A 194 12.35 -7.01 -5.46
CA VAL A 194 12.85 -7.02 -6.84
C VAL A 194 11.93 -6.22 -7.76
N ASN A 195 10.68 -5.97 -7.35
CA ASN A 195 9.62 -5.35 -8.15
C ASN A 195 9.68 -5.78 -9.63
N ARG A 196 9.66 -7.11 -9.85
CA ARG A 196 9.56 -7.74 -11.17
C ARG A 196 10.78 -7.56 -12.08
N ALA A 197 11.90 -7.09 -11.54
CA ALA A 197 13.06 -6.74 -12.35
C ALA A 197 13.80 -7.96 -12.93
N TRP A 198 13.79 -9.12 -12.28
CA TRP A 198 14.56 -10.28 -12.72
C TRP A 198 13.81 -11.14 -13.74
N LEU A 199 14.57 -11.64 -14.71
CA LEU A 199 14.22 -12.87 -15.40
C LEU A 199 14.43 -14.09 -14.49
N MET A 200 13.82 -15.22 -14.85
CA MET A 200 13.89 -16.43 -14.03
C MET A 200 15.33 -16.92 -13.80
N ASP A 201 16.23 -16.84 -14.79
CA ASP A 201 17.62 -17.27 -14.61
C ASP A 201 18.38 -16.36 -13.66
N GLU A 202 18.14 -15.05 -13.73
CA GLU A 202 18.72 -14.06 -12.82
C GLU A 202 18.27 -14.32 -11.38
N ALA A 203 16.96 -14.52 -11.17
CA ALA A 203 16.41 -14.86 -9.87
C ALA A 203 17.08 -16.13 -9.29
N LEU A 204 17.20 -17.19 -10.09
CA LEU A 204 17.87 -18.41 -9.65
C LEU A 204 19.35 -18.19 -9.34
N ARG A 205 20.07 -17.41 -10.15
CA ARG A 205 21.50 -17.13 -9.92
C ARG A 205 21.70 -16.33 -8.63
N VAL A 206 20.90 -15.29 -8.40
CA VAL A 206 21.00 -14.46 -7.19
C VAL A 206 20.60 -15.24 -5.95
N MET A 207 19.39 -15.82 -5.93
CA MET A 207 18.88 -16.54 -4.76
C MET A 207 19.75 -17.75 -4.41
N ASN A 208 20.31 -18.46 -5.40
CA ASN A 208 21.20 -19.58 -5.12
C ASN A 208 22.56 -19.16 -4.54
N ALA A 209 23.01 -17.93 -4.77
CA ALA A 209 24.29 -17.41 -4.30
C ALA A 209 24.26 -16.89 -2.85
N VAL A 210 23.08 -16.85 -2.22
CA VAL A 210 22.85 -16.32 -0.86
C VAL A 210 22.10 -17.29 0.06
N LYS A 211 22.18 -18.60 -0.23
CA LYS A 211 21.45 -19.66 0.52
C LYS A 211 21.87 -19.83 1.98
N ASP A 212 23.03 -19.33 2.36
CA ASP A 212 23.56 -19.50 3.72
C ASP A 212 22.70 -18.78 4.78
N HIS A 213 21.83 -17.86 4.35
CA HIS A 213 20.88 -17.16 5.21
C HIS A 213 19.48 -17.10 4.57
N VAL A 214 18.43 -17.37 5.34
CA VAL A 214 17.05 -17.30 4.82
C VAL A 214 16.62 -15.85 4.67
N CYS A 215 16.67 -15.34 3.43
CA CYS A 215 16.15 -14.03 3.05
C CYS A 215 14.70 -14.09 2.55
N TYR A 216 13.91 -13.04 2.78
CA TYR A 216 12.66 -12.84 2.05
C TYR A 216 12.92 -12.14 0.73
N PHE A 217 12.37 -12.69 -0.35
CA PHE A 217 12.35 -12.04 -1.66
C PHE A 217 10.93 -11.65 -2.04
N GLU A 218 10.75 -10.41 -2.48
CA GLU A 218 9.45 -9.87 -2.89
C GLU A 218 9.39 -9.68 -4.41
N GLU A 219 8.31 -10.19 -5.01
CA GLU A 219 7.97 -10.18 -6.43
C GLU A 219 9.20 -10.32 -7.37
N PRO A 220 9.89 -11.49 -7.35
CA PRO A 220 11.15 -11.66 -8.08
C PRO A 220 11.02 -11.47 -9.59
N CYS A 221 9.93 -11.95 -10.19
CA CYS A 221 9.72 -11.93 -11.64
C CYS A 221 8.43 -11.20 -12.03
N GLU A 222 8.35 -10.77 -13.30
CA GLU A 222 7.24 -9.98 -13.86
C GLU A 222 5.87 -10.60 -13.70
N THR A 223 5.78 -11.90 -13.91
CA THR A 223 4.50 -12.62 -13.87
C THR A 223 4.41 -13.58 -12.69
N TYR A 224 3.18 -13.85 -12.29
CA TYR A 224 2.87 -14.92 -11.34
C TYR A 224 3.44 -16.27 -11.81
N GLU A 225 3.32 -16.59 -13.09
CA GLU A 225 3.80 -17.83 -13.69
C GLU A 225 5.33 -17.97 -13.63
N GLU A 226 6.08 -16.90 -13.87
CA GLU A 226 7.55 -16.88 -13.74
C GLU A 226 7.96 -17.03 -12.27
N THR A 227 7.36 -16.24 -11.37
CA THR A 227 7.64 -16.34 -9.93
C THR A 227 7.32 -17.74 -9.39
N ARG A 228 6.22 -18.36 -9.84
CA ARG A 228 5.85 -19.74 -9.48
C ARG A 228 6.85 -20.78 -9.99
N GLN A 229 7.55 -20.54 -11.10
CA GLN A 229 8.63 -21.42 -11.55
C GLN A 229 9.85 -21.30 -10.63
N VAL A 230 10.25 -20.08 -10.30
CA VAL A 230 11.35 -19.81 -9.34
C VAL A 230 11.04 -20.42 -7.98
N ARG A 231 9.81 -20.27 -7.49
CA ARG A 231 9.30 -20.83 -6.23
C ARG A 231 9.62 -22.32 -6.07
N ARG A 232 9.54 -23.12 -7.14
CA ARG A 232 9.78 -24.57 -7.10
C ARG A 232 11.26 -24.94 -6.86
N LEU A 233 12.15 -23.96 -6.98
CA LEU A 233 13.60 -24.16 -7.02
C LEU A 233 14.34 -23.45 -5.88
N THR A 234 13.60 -22.77 -5.00
CA THR A 234 14.15 -21.97 -3.89
C THR A 234 13.58 -22.39 -2.54
N SER A 235 14.39 -22.28 -1.50
CA SER A 235 13.98 -22.44 -0.10
C SER A 235 13.75 -21.12 0.61
N HIS A 236 14.03 -20.00 -0.06
CA HIS A 236 13.76 -18.68 0.48
C HIS A 236 12.26 -18.40 0.46
N PRO A 237 11.70 -17.81 1.53
CA PRO A 237 10.31 -17.41 1.51
C PRO A 237 10.06 -16.31 0.48
N ILE A 238 8.89 -16.40 -0.17
CA ILE A 238 8.48 -15.45 -1.21
C ILE A 238 7.33 -14.60 -0.69
N ILE A 239 7.44 -13.30 -0.95
CA ILE A 239 6.36 -12.32 -0.84
C ILE A 239 5.83 -12.05 -2.25
N LEU A 240 4.54 -12.26 -2.49
CA LEU A 240 3.90 -11.80 -3.73
C LEU A 240 3.27 -10.42 -3.52
N ASP A 241 3.54 -9.47 -4.40
CA ASP A 241 2.96 -8.14 -4.39
C ASP A 241 2.20 -7.90 -5.70
N GLU A 242 2.83 -7.35 -6.73
CA GLU A 242 2.12 -6.77 -7.90
C GLU A 242 1.16 -7.73 -8.61
N CYS A 243 1.45 -9.02 -8.67
CA CYS A 243 0.59 -10.02 -9.31
C CYS A 243 -0.72 -10.34 -8.54
N ILE A 244 -0.88 -9.92 -7.27
CA ILE A 244 -2.07 -10.21 -6.44
C ILE A 244 -3.12 -9.08 -6.54
N GLN A 245 -3.75 -8.88 -7.69
CA GLN A 245 -4.57 -7.69 -7.95
C GLN A 245 -6.01 -7.78 -7.41
N ARG A 246 -6.48 -8.99 -7.13
CA ARG A 246 -7.84 -9.23 -6.62
C ARG A 246 -7.88 -10.49 -5.74
N TYR A 247 -9.01 -10.67 -5.05
CA TYR A 247 -9.24 -11.81 -4.16
C TYR A 247 -9.01 -13.18 -4.83
N GLY A 248 -9.40 -13.34 -6.11
CA GLY A 248 -9.17 -14.60 -6.83
C GLY A 248 -7.68 -14.95 -7.00
N ASP A 249 -6.80 -13.95 -7.06
CA ASP A 249 -5.38 -14.16 -7.30
C ASP A 249 -4.70 -14.74 -6.05
N ILE A 250 -5.06 -14.27 -4.85
CA ILE A 250 -4.56 -14.84 -3.59
C ILE A 250 -5.12 -16.25 -3.32
N VAL A 251 -6.37 -16.51 -3.72
CA VAL A 251 -6.94 -17.87 -3.65
C VAL A 251 -6.13 -18.83 -4.52
N ARG A 252 -5.78 -18.41 -5.75
CA ARG A 252 -4.92 -19.17 -6.65
C ARG A 252 -3.51 -19.36 -6.07
N ALA A 253 -2.89 -18.29 -5.58
CA ALA A 253 -1.55 -18.32 -4.98
C ALA A 253 -1.47 -19.29 -3.79
N ASN A 254 -2.49 -19.30 -2.93
CA ASN A 254 -2.59 -20.26 -1.83
C ASN A 254 -2.72 -21.70 -2.34
N ALA A 255 -3.61 -21.95 -3.32
CA ALA A 255 -3.80 -23.30 -3.89
C ALA A 255 -2.52 -23.84 -4.55
N ASP A 256 -1.70 -22.97 -5.12
CA ASP A 256 -0.42 -23.30 -5.75
C ASP A 256 0.76 -23.35 -4.77
N ASN A 257 0.58 -23.04 -3.49
CA ASN A 257 1.65 -22.85 -2.49
C ASN A 257 2.74 -21.86 -2.96
N ALA A 258 2.31 -20.74 -3.55
CA ALA A 258 3.20 -19.83 -4.28
C ALA A 258 4.01 -18.88 -3.37
N CYS A 259 3.56 -18.64 -2.13
CA CYS A 259 4.14 -17.63 -1.24
C CYS A 259 3.91 -17.94 0.25
N GLU A 260 4.71 -17.31 1.12
CA GLU A 260 4.50 -17.28 2.58
C GLU A 260 3.88 -15.96 3.04
N ALA A 261 4.01 -14.91 2.23
CA ALA A 261 3.46 -13.61 2.53
C ALA A 261 3.00 -12.88 1.26
N ILE A 262 2.24 -11.81 1.45
CA ILE A 262 1.91 -10.86 0.39
C ILE A 262 2.19 -9.42 0.78
N GLY A 263 2.48 -8.59 -0.21
CA GLY A 263 2.25 -7.16 -0.14
C GLY A 263 0.77 -6.89 -0.38
N LEU A 264 0.05 -6.36 0.61
CA LEU A 264 -1.36 -6.00 0.48
C LEU A 264 -1.49 -4.47 0.36
N LYS A 265 -1.52 -4.00 -0.89
CA LYS A 265 -1.69 -2.58 -1.22
C LYS A 265 -3.18 -2.26 -1.40
N VAL A 266 -3.74 -1.41 -0.54
CA VAL A 266 -5.18 -1.10 -0.50
C VAL A 266 -5.69 -0.60 -1.86
N GLY A 267 -5.01 0.36 -2.48
CA GLY A 267 -5.34 0.93 -3.79
C GLY A 267 -5.18 -0.04 -4.95
N ARG A 268 -4.22 -0.97 -4.87
CA ARG A 268 -4.02 -2.00 -5.91
C ARG A 268 -5.19 -2.98 -5.96
N VAL A 269 -5.66 -3.42 -4.79
CA VAL A 269 -6.80 -4.37 -4.70
C VAL A 269 -8.16 -3.66 -4.76
N GLY A 270 -8.14 -2.34 -4.65
CA GLY A 270 -9.22 -1.44 -5.01
C GLY A 270 -10.03 -0.89 -3.85
N GLY A 271 -9.47 -0.81 -2.64
CA GLY A 271 -10.12 -0.20 -1.48
C GLY A 271 -10.16 -1.11 -0.26
N LEU A 272 -10.54 -0.52 0.87
CA LEU A 272 -10.61 -1.14 2.19
C LEU A 272 -11.57 -2.33 2.22
N THR A 273 -12.68 -2.28 1.47
CA THR A 273 -13.64 -3.41 1.36
C THR A 273 -12.96 -4.66 0.80
N LYS A 274 -12.21 -4.54 -0.30
CA LYS A 274 -11.51 -5.68 -0.92
C LYS A 274 -10.27 -6.07 -0.15
N ALA A 275 -9.52 -5.09 0.38
CA ALA A 275 -8.34 -5.34 1.19
C ALA A 275 -8.69 -6.12 2.47
N LYS A 276 -9.76 -5.77 3.19
CA LYS A 276 -10.24 -6.51 4.36
C LYS A 276 -10.54 -7.97 4.03
N ARG A 277 -11.22 -8.26 2.91
CA ARG A 277 -11.52 -9.64 2.48
C ARG A 277 -10.25 -10.44 2.24
N ILE A 278 -9.26 -9.85 1.57
CA ILE A 278 -7.96 -10.48 1.32
C ILE A 278 -7.22 -10.72 2.64
N ARG A 279 -7.21 -9.73 3.54
CA ARG A 279 -6.62 -9.84 4.88
C ARG A 279 -7.22 -11.01 5.65
N ASP A 280 -8.54 -11.07 5.74
CA ASP A 280 -9.25 -12.13 6.46
C ASP A 280 -8.91 -13.51 5.86
N PHE A 281 -8.87 -13.65 4.54
CA PHE A 281 -8.44 -14.90 3.90
C PHE A 281 -6.99 -15.28 4.24
N CYS A 282 -6.06 -14.32 4.24
CA CYS A 282 -4.66 -14.61 4.53
C CYS A 282 -4.48 -15.12 5.97
N MET A 283 -5.18 -14.54 6.95
CA MET A 283 -5.15 -15.01 8.34
C MET A 283 -5.63 -16.46 8.47
N GLU A 284 -6.75 -16.81 7.83
CA GLU A 284 -7.29 -18.18 7.82
C GLU A 284 -6.38 -19.19 7.11
N ARG A 285 -5.44 -18.73 6.28
CA ARG A 285 -4.50 -19.57 5.52
C ARG A 285 -3.08 -19.55 6.07
N GLY A 286 -2.81 -18.82 7.14
CA GLY A 286 -1.46 -18.73 7.68
C GLY A 286 -0.50 -17.88 6.83
N ILE A 287 -1.02 -17.03 5.94
CA ILE A 287 -0.24 -16.18 5.05
C ILE A 287 0.01 -14.84 5.74
N ARG A 288 1.28 -14.44 5.82
CA ARG A 288 1.66 -13.14 6.39
C ARG A 288 1.45 -11.99 5.41
N MET A 289 1.39 -10.76 5.91
CA MET A 289 1.12 -9.58 5.10
C MET A 289 2.03 -8.42 5.49
N ASN A 290 2.55 -7.72 4.49
CA ASN A 290 2.83 -6.29 4.60
C ASN A 290 1.52 -5.56 4.22
N ILE A 291 0.99 -4.69 5.08
CA ILE A 291 -0.27 -3.96 4.78
C ILE A 291 0.05 -2.49 4.62
N GLU A 292 -0.20 -1.95 3.44
CA GLU A 292 0.25 -0.61 3.06
C GLU A 292 -0.63 -0.04 1.94
N GLU A 293 -0.35 1.19 1.52
CA GLU A 293 -0.87 1.74 0.27
C GLU A 293 0.23 1.72 -0.80
N THR A 294 -0.17 1.82 -2.07
CA THR A 294 0.68 1.98 -3.24
C THR A 294 1.56 3.22 -3.14
N GLY A 295 1.04 4.28 -2.51
CA GLY A 295 1.67 5.57 -2.28
C GLY A 295 0.62 6.60 -1.89
N GLY A 296 1.05 7.84 -1.71
CA GLY A 296 0.16 8.95 -1.36
C GLY A 296 0.52 9.60 -0.04
N SER A 297 -0.42 10.38 0.47
CA SER A 297 -0.24 11.16 1.68
C SER A 297 -0.66 10.40 2.94
N VAL A 298 -0.66 11.10 4.07
CA VAL A 298 -1.10 10.55 5.37
C VAL A 298 -2.55 10.03 5.32
N ILE A 299 -3.40 10.52 4.40
CA ILE A 299 -4.79 10.04 4.24
C ILE A 299 -4.80 8.59 3.74
N ALA A 300 -4.13 8.32 2.62
CA ALA A 300 -3.91 6.99 2.08
C ALA A 300 -3.30 6.03 3.10
N ASP A 301 -2.17 6.44 3.71
CA ASP A 301 -1.47 5.63 4.70
C ASP A 301 -2.37 5.28 5.90
N THR A 302 -3.13 6.26 6.41
CA THR A 302 -4.02 6.04 7.56
C THR A 302 -5.08 4.98 7.29
N GLY A 303 -5.65 4.95 6.08
CA GLY A 303 -6.58 3.88 5.67
C GLY A 303 -5.95 2.49 5.77
N ALA A 304 -4.74 2.32 5.25
CA ALA A 304 -3.99 1.08 5.34
C ALA A 304 -3.62 0.72 6.79
N ILE A 305 -3.24 1.71 7.61
CA ILE A 305 -2.89 1.48 9.02
C ILE A 305 -4.10 1.06 9.85
N HIS A 306 -5.32 1.55 9.59
CA HIS A 306 -6.51 0.99 10.26
C HIS A 306 -6.69 -0.51 9.96
N LEU A 307 -6.42 -0.94 8.72
CA LEU A 307 -6.46 -2.36 8.38
C LEU A 307 -5.31 -3.14 9.04
N ALA A 308 -4.10 -2.57 9.09
CA ALA A 308 -2.96 -3.16 9.79
C ALA A 308 -3.22 -3.30 11.31
N GLN A 309 -3.75 -2.26 11.95
CA GLN A 309 -4.05 -2.21 13.40
C GLN A 309 -5.11 -3.24 13.82
N SER A 310 -5.99 -3.65 12.90
CA SER A 310 -6.98 -4.71 13.15
C SER A 310 -6.46 -6.11 12.78
N THR A 311 -5.19 -6.24 12.42
CA THR A 311 -4.57 -7.51 12.01
C THR A 311 -3.65 -8.02 13.11
N PRO A 312 -3.82 -9.26 13.61
CA PRO A 312 -2.96 -9.84 14.64
C PRO A 312 -1.48 -9.84 14.22
N ARG A 313 -0.60 -9.51 15.17
CA ARG A 313 0.85 -9.38 14.94
C ARG A 313 1.51 -10.61 14.34
N VAL A 314 0.97 -11.81 14.55
CA VAL A 314 1.52 -13.05 13.95
C VAL A 314 1.38 -13.08 12.42
N PHE A 315 0.40 -12.36 11.88
CA PHE A 315 0.12 -12.25 10.44
C PHE A 315 0.62 -10.93 9.85
N LEU A 316 0.78 -9.88 10.64
CA LEU A 316 1.29 -8.59 10.19
C LEU A 316 2.81 -8.52 10.33
N ARG A 317 3.52 -8.31 9.22
CA ARG A 317 4.98 -8.14 9.21
C ARG A 317 5.37 -6.70 9.48
N ALA A 318 4.89 -5.80 8.63
CA ALA A 318 5.14 -4.37 8.71
C ALA A 318 4.15 -3.59 7.85
N SER A 319 4.14 -2.27 8.03
CA SER A 319 3.44 -1.32 7.18
C SER A 319 4.39 -0.21 6.76
N TRP A 320 4.29 0.20 5.50
CA TRP A 320 5.06 1.33 4.98
C TRP A 320 4.21 2.61 5.02
N LEU A 321 4.85 3.73 5.38
CA LEU A 321 4.23 5.05 5.42
C LEU A 321 4.86 5.91 4.32
N CYS A 322 4.14 6.09 3.21
CA CYS A 322 4.63 6.89 2.09
C CYS A 322 4.86 8.36 2.49
N HIS A 323 4.02 8.91 3.38
CA HIS A 323 4.10 10.33 3.74
C HIS A 323 5.41 10.75 4.42
N ASP A 324 6.14 9.81 5.04
CA ASP A 324 7.46 10.08 5.63
C ASP A 324 8.50 10.52 4.59
N MET A 325 8.29 10.17 3.32
CA MET A 325 9.17 10.52 2.20
C MET A 325 8.74 11.80 1.48
N LEU A 326 7.62 12.41 1.86
CA LEU A 326 7.05 13.59 1.21
C LEU A 326 7.46 14.88 1.91
N THR A 327 7.38 16.00 1.19
CA THR A 327 7.61 17.35 1.74
C THR A 327 6.31 18.12 2.01
N VAL A 328 5.16 17.55 1.63
CA VAL A 328 3.83 18.17 1.76
C VAL A 328 2.96 17.29 2.66
N ASP A 329 2.43 17.89 3.73
CA ASP A 329 1.55 17.23 4.70
C ASP A 329 0.09 17.69 4.48
N THR A 330 -0.75 16.78 3.98
CA THR A 330 -2.10 17.07 3.45
C THR A 330 -3.20 17.07 4.50
N ALA A 331 -2.97 16.53 5.69
CA ALA A 331 -3.96 16.47 6.76
C ALA A 331 -3.30 16.54 8.14
N THR A 332 -4.03 17.03 9.13
CA THR A 332 -3.67 16.86 10.55
C THR A 332 -4.23 15.55 11.10
N GLY A 333 -3.63 15.04 12.17
CA GLY A 333 -3.93 13.69 12.67
C GLY A 333 -3.31 12.60 11.78
N GLY A 334 -4.03 11.47 11.67
CA GLY A 334 -3.61 10.30 10.90
C GLY A 334 -2.52 9.45 11.57
N ALA A 335 -2.23 8.31 10.94
CA ALA A 335 -1.18 7.41 11.36
C ALA A 335 0.20 7.97 10.97
N ARG A 336 1.12 8.07 11.93
CA ARG A 336 2.45 8.66 11.75
C ARG A 336 3.52 7.81 12.43
N ASN A 337 4.75 7.89 11.93
CA ASN A 337 5.87 7.21 12.56
C ASN A 337 6.17 7.77 13.96
N GLN A 338 6.23 6.88 14.95
CA GLN A 338 6.52 7.12 16.36
C GLN A 338 7.62 6.14 16.79
N GLY A 339 8.86 6.41 16.37
CA GLY A 339 10.03 5.59 16.70
C GLY A 339 9.99 4.19 16.07
N GLY A 340 9.72 4.12 14.76
CA GLY A 340 9.64 2.88 13.97
C GLY A 340 8.32 2.14 14.10
N LYS A 341 7.35 2.73 14.78
CA LYS A 341 6.02 2.19 15.04
C LYS A 341 4.96 3.19 14.62
N THR A 342 3.75 2.71 14.37
CA THR A 342 2.61 3.58 14.08
C THR A 342 1.33 3.00 14.69
N PHE A 343 0.32 3.84 14.78
CA PHE A 343 -0.97 3.50 15.35
C PHE A 343 -2.07 4.09 14.48
N ALA A 344 -3.15 3.33 14.31
CA ALA A 344 -4.36 3.91 13.74
C ALA A 344 -4.98 4.92 14.73
N PRO A 345 -5.51 6.06 14.26
CA PRO A 345 -6.28 6.98 15.09
C PRO A 345 -7.43 6.30 15.85
N ASP A 346 -7.75 6.80 17.04
CA ASP A 346 -8.81 6.29 17.93
C ASP A 346 -10.14 7.05 17.80
N VAL A 347 -10.19 8.05 16.93
CA VAL A 347 -11.39 8.86 16.65
C VAL A 347 -12.23 8.26 15.50
N PRO A 348 -13.54 8.57 15.42
CA PRO A 348 -14.42 8.00 14.40
C PRO A 348 -13.97 8.20 12.95
N GLY A 349 -14.19 7.18 12.11
CA GLY A 349 -13.76 7.20 10.71
C GLY A 349 -12.25 7.00 10.55
N LEU A 350 -11.67 7.66 9.54
CA LEU A 350 -10.23 7.64 9.29
C LEU A 350 -9.44 8.33 10.41
N GLY A 351 -10.01 9.34 11.06
CA GLY A 351 -9.34 10.14 12.07
C GLY A 351 -8.25 11.08 11.53
N ILE A 352 -8.59 11.74 10.43
CA ILE A 352 -7.79 12.76 9.74
C ILE A 352 -8.64 14.02 9.56
N GLU A 353 -7.99 15.17 9.52
CA GLU A 353 -8.61 16.46 9.18
C GLU A 353 -7.79 17.10 8.04
N PRO A 354 -8.29 17.09 6.78
CA PRO A 354 -7.52 17.58 5.64
C PRO A 354 -7.27 19.09 5.70
N LYS A 355 -6.07 19.50 5.29
CA LYS A 355 -5.63 20.89 5.26
C LYS A 355 -6.10 21.55 3.97
N MET A 356 -7.24 22.22 4.02
CA MET A 356 -7.86 22.80 2.83
C MET A 356 -6.99 23.84 2.11
N ASP A 357 -6.10 24.53 2.83
CA ASP A 357 -5.09 25.43 2.26
C ASP A 357 -4.04 24.70 1.42
N VAL A 358 -3.75 23.43 1.73
CA VAL A 358 -2.85 22.55 0.97
C VAL A 358 -3.57 21.90 -0.20
N LEU A 359 -4.81 21.45 0.02
CA LEU A 359 -5.63 20.79 -1.01
C LEU A 359 -6.07 21.77 -2.11
N GLY A 360 -6.29 23.04 -1.75
CA GLY A 360 -6.79 24.08 -2.64
C GLY A 360 -8.25 23.88 -3.04
N GLU A 361 -8.65 24.52 -4.13
CA GLU A 361 -9.99 24.39 -4.69
C GLU A 361 -10.22 23.02 -5.33
N ALA A 362 -11.46 22.53 -5.25
CA ALA A 362 -11.85 21.32 -5.95
C ALA A 362 -11.73 21.54 -7.46
N ILE A 363 -11.03 20.64 -8.15
CA ILE A 363 -10.85 20.68 -9.60
C ILE A 363 -12.04 20.10 -10.37
N ALA A 364 -12.90 19.33 -9.68
CA ALA A 364 -14.17 18.84 -10.19
C ALA A 364 -15.15 18.61 -9.02
N VAL A 365 -16.43 18.76 -9.30
CA VAL A 365 -17.53 18.56 -8.36
C VAL A 365 -18.67 17.88 -9.12
N TYR A 366 -19.24 16.84 -8.52
CA TYR A 366 -20.38 16.09 -9.04
C TYR A 366 -21.50 16.09 -8.00
N GLU A 367 -22.73 16.43 -8.39
CA GLU A 367 -23.90 16.61 -7.51
C GLU A 367 -25.17 15.97 -8.09
#